data_AF-A0A318J906-F1
#
_entry.id   AF-A0A318J906-F1
#
_cell.length_a   1.000
_cell.length_b   1.000
_cell.length_c   1.000
_cell.angle_alpha   90.00
_cell.angle_beta   90.00
_cell.angle_gamma   90.00
#
_symmetry.space_group_name_H-M   'P 1'
#
loop_
_entity.id
_entity.type
_entity.pdbx_description
1 polymer ?
#
loop_
_entity_poly.entity_id
_entity_poly.type
_entity_poly.pdbx_seq_one_letter_code
_entity_poly.pdbx_strand_id
1 'polypeptide(L)'
;MKRCVVGIRRSGESEPPPGKNKLTVWFSSMATMAAVLSEDNQSLLRPIRDKRPKSLTELAALTGRQVPNLSRTLRMMEGYGLVD
;
A
#
# COMPACT_ATOMS: atom_id res chain seq x y z
N MET A 1 3.38 -3.82 -11.56
CA MET A 1 2.74 -2.82 -10.66
C MET A 1 2.86 -1.45 -11.29
N LYS A 2 1.82 -0.62 -11.17
CA LYS A 2 1.84 0.77 -11.64
C LYS A 2 2.69 1.60 -10.66
N ARG A 3 3.37 2.64 -11.15
CA ARG A 3 4.01 3.63 -10.27
C ARG A 3 2.90 4.37 -9.52
N CYS A 4 2.92 4.29 -8.20
CA CYS A 4 2.01 5.01 -7.32
C CYS A 4 2.75 6.22 -6.73
N VAL A 5 2.13 7.39 -6.80
CA VAL A 5 2.61 8.60 -6.11
C VAL A 5 1.64 8.88 -4.98
N VAL A 6 2.17 9.01 -3.76
CA VAL A 6 1.39 9.21 -2.55
C VAL A 6 1.58 10.62 -2.01
N GLY A 7 0.52 11.20 -1.46
CA GLY A 7 0.53 12.54 -0.84
C GLY A 7 -0.05 12.51 0.57
N ILE A 8 0.27 13.53 1.36
CA ILE A 8 -0.35 13.78 2.67
C ILE A 8 -1.25 15.00 2.53
N ARG A 9 -2.52 14.88 2.92
CA ARG A 9 -3.47 15.99 2.87
C ARG A 9 -3.32 16.84 4.14
N ARG A 10 -3.14 18.15 3.99
CA ARG A 10 -3.25 19.10 5.11
C ARG A 10 -4.69 19.59 5.22
N SER A 11 -5.16 19.79 6.46
CA SER A 11 -6.49 20.36 6.71
C SER A 11 -6.63 21.71 6.01
N GLY A 12 -7.59 21.82 5.09
CA GLY A 12 -7.85 23.02 4.30
C GLY A 12 -7.32 23.01 2.86
N GLU A 13 -6.55 22.00 2.44
CA GLU A 13 -6.08 21.89 1.05
C GLU A 13 -7.06 21.10 0.15
N SER A 14 -7.41 21.73 -0.97
CA SER A 14 -8.09 21.12 -2.12
C SER A 14 -7.19 20.07 -2.79
N GLU A 15 -7.78 19.07 -3.44
CA GLU A 15 -6.99 18.17 -4.29
C GLU A 15 -6.21 19.00 -5.34
N PRO A 16 -4.91 18.72 -5.55
CA PRO A 16 -4.13 19.38 -6.58
C PRO A 16 -4.73 19.09 -7.95
N PRO A 17 -4.70 20.07 -8.87
CA PRO A 17 -5.29 19.91 -10.19
C PRO A 17 -4.65 18.72 -10.92
N PRO A 18 -5.45 17.88 -11.60
CA PRO A 18 -4.94 16.71 -12.31
C PRO A 18 -4.04 17.17 -13.46
N GLY A 19 -2.75 16.87 -13.43
CA GLY A 19 -1.88 17.29 -14.54
C GLY A 19 -0.37 16.99 -14.48
N LYS A 20 0.23 16.72 -13.32
CA LYS A 20 1.67 16.39 -13.24
C LYS A 20 1.89 15.29 -12.21
N ASN A 21 2.13 14.06 -12.68
CA ASN A 21 2.09 12.81 -11.91
C ASN A 21 0.74 12.58 -11.23
N LYS A 22 0.01 11.54 -11.66
CA LYS A 22 -1.25 11.13 -11.04
C LYS A 22 -0.99 10.76 -9.57
N LEU A 23 -1.16 11.71 -8.65
CA LEU A 23 -1.24 11.44 -7.22
C LEU A 23 -2.42 10.47 -7.05
N THR A 24 -2.10 9.24 -6.66
CA THR A 24 -3.05 8.13 -6.72
C THR A 24 -3.66 7.86 -5.34
N VAL A 25 -2.97 8.23 -4.26
CA VAL A 25 -3.37 7.94 -2.87
C VAL A 25 -3.09 9.11 -1.94
N TRP A 26 -4.09 9.47 -1.12
CA TRP A 26 -4.01 10.52 -0.11
C TRP A 26 -4.04 9.92 1.31
N PHE A 27 -3.04 10.26 2.11
CA PHE A 27 -3.03 9.96 3.55
C PHE A 27 -3.50 11.17 4.36
N SER A 28 -4.19 10.90 5.46
CA SER A 28 -4.65 11.93 6.40
C SER A 28 -3.52 12.57 7.20
N SER A 29 -2.39 11.87 7.34
CA SER A 29 -1.23 12.35 8.09
C SER A 29 0.04 11.62 7.66
N MET A 30 1.20 12.20 8.02
CA MET A 30 2.50 11.56 7.87
C MET A 30 2.62 10.27 8.69
N ALA A 31 2.04 10.23 9.88
CA ALA A 31 2.05 9.05 10.74
C ALA A 31 1.31 7.87 10.10
N THR A 32 0.13 8.12 9.54
CA THR A 32 -0.64 7.10 8.80
C THR A 32 0.13 6.60 7.59
N MET A 33 0.74 7.51 6.82
CA MET A 33 1.59 7.15 5.68
C MET A 33 2.75 6.24 6.11
N ALA A 34 3.47 6.60 7.18
CA ALA A 34 4.61 5.83 7.67
C ALA A 34 4.20 4.44 8.18
N ALA A 35 3.02 4.31 8.80
CA ALA A 35 2.50 3.02 9.26
C ALA A 35 2.11 2.12 8.08
N VAL A 36 1.46 2.68 7.05
CA VAL A 36 1.01 1.91 5.87
C VAL A 36 2.19 1.52 4.98
N LEU A 37 3.11 2.45 4.74
CA LEU A 37 4.30 2.26 3.92
C LEU A 37 5.54 1.93 4.77
N SER A 38 5.37 1.25 5.89
CA SER A 38 6.49 0.78 6.71
C SER A 38 7.39 -0.17 5.93
N GLU A 39 8.63 -0.35 6.38
CA GLU A 39 9.59 -1.24 5.71
C GLU A 39 9.07 -2.68 5.59
N ASP A 40 8.43 -3.21 6.63
CA ASP A 40 7.79 -4.53 6.65
C ASP A 40 6.67 -4.67 5.60
N ASN A 41 5.96 -3.57 5.37
CA ASN A 41 4.86 -3.52 4.42
C ASN A 41 5.38 -3.35 2.98
N GLN A 42 6.44 -2.56 2.78
CA GLN A 42 7.11 -2.46 1.49
C GLN A 42 7.82 -3.76 1.10
N SER A 43 8.42 -4.45 2.08
CA SER A 43 9.07 -5.75 1.85
C SER A 43 8.06 -6.82 1.48
N LEU A 44 6.83 -6.77 1.99
CA LEU A 44 5.69 -7.61 1.58
C LEU A 44 5.29 -7.37 0.11
N LEU A 45 5.29 -6.12 -0.36
CA LEU A 45 4.88 -5.78 -1.73
C LEU A 45 5.87 -6.29 -2.78
N ARG A 46 7.15 -6.49 -2.43
CA ARG A 46 8.19 -7.00 -3.35
C ARG A 46 7.88 -8.43 -3.85
N PRO A 47 7.70 -9.45 -2.99
CA PRO A 47 7.26 -10.78 -3.41
C PRO A 47 5.94 -10.80 -4.17
N ILE A 48 4.97 -9.96 -3.79
CA ILE A 48 3.69 -9.86 -4.51
C ILE A 48 3.93 -9.43 -5.96
N ARG A 49 4.81 -8.45 -6.17
CA ARG A 49 5.17 -7.97 -7.51
C ARG A 49 5.94 -9.00 -8.32
N ASP A 50 6.94 -9.61 -7.70
CA ASP A 50 7.96 -10.39 -8.40
C ASP A 50 7.48 -11.83 -8.65
N LYS A 51 6.73 -12.41 -7.71
CA LYS A 51 6.24 -13.81 -7.79
C LYS A 51 4.76 -13.94 -8.10
N ARG A 52 3.95 -12.88 -7.92
CA ARG A 52 2.50 -12.89 -8.13
C ARG A 52 1.79 -14.13 -7.54
N PRO A 53 1.87 -14.33 -6.22
CA PRO A 53 1.23 -15.45 -5.56
C PRO A 53 -0.27 -15.43 -5.84
N LYS A 54 -0.86 -16.61 -6.04
CA LYS A 54 -2.29 -16.78 -6.35
C LYS A 54 -3.17 -16.89 -5.10
N SER A 55 -2.57 -16.94 -3.92
CA SER A 55 -3.28 -17.04 -2.64
C SER A 55 -2.52 -16.39 -1.48
N LEU A 56 -3.25 -16.04 -0.41
CA LEU A 56 -2.64 -15.56 0.84
C LEU A 56 -1.76 -16.61 1.52
N THR A 57 -2.10 -17.89 1.38
CA THR A 57 -1.32 -19.00 1.93
C THR A 57 0.04 -19.13 1.24
N GLU A 58 0.07 -18.97 -0.09
CA GLU A 58 1.31 -18.95 -0.85
C GLU A 58 2.17 -17.73 -0.48
N LEU A 59 1.55 -16.55 -0.37
CA LEU A 59 2.24 -15.34 0.09
C LEU A 59 2.81 -15.50 1.50
N ALA A 60 2.06 -16.11 2.42
CA ALA A 60 2.50 -16.45 3.76
C ALA A 60 3.74 -17.35 3.76
N ALA A 61 3.75 -18.38 2.91
CA ALA A 61 4.91 -19.25 2.75
C ALA A 61 6.13 -18.50 2.19
N LEU A 62 5.92 -17.55 1.27
CA LEU A 62 6.99 -16.74 0.69
C LEU A 62 7.58 -15.71 1.65
N THR A 63 6.76 -15.14 2.54
CA THR A 63 7.20 -14.07 3.45
C THR A 63 7.45 -14.53 4.88
N GLY A 64 7.10 -15.77 5.24
CA GLY A 64 7.15 -16.28 6.61
C GLY A 64 6.17 -15.58 7.57
N ARG A 65 5.15 -14.90 7.04
CA ARG A 65 4.16 -14.13 7.83
C ARG A 65 2.87 -14.94 7.95
N GLN A 66 2.15 -14.76 9.05
CA GLN A 66 0.88 -15.44 9.25
C GLN A 66 -0.22 -14.88 8.33
N VAL A 67 -1.05 -15.75 7.76
CA VAL A 67 -2.16 -15.40 6.84
C VAL A 67 -3.10 -14.33 7.41
N PRO A 68 -3.56 -14.38 8.69
CA PRO A 68 -4.44 -13.35 9.24
C PRO A 68 -3.80 -11.95 9.24
N ASN A 69 -2.49 -11.87 9.49
CA ASN A 69 -1.76 -10.60 9.50
C ASN A 69 -1.64 -10.03 8.09
N LEU A 70 -1.32 -10.89 7.10
CA LEU A 70 -1.28 -10.49 5.71
C LEU A 70 -2.63 -9.98 5.21
N SER A 71 -3.70 -10.68 5.54
CA SER A 71 -5.07 -10.28 5.19
C SER A 71 -5.41 -8.89 5.73
N ARG A 72 -5.11 -8.62 7.01
CA ARG A 72 -5.34 -7.30 7.62
C ARG A 72 -4.53 -6.19 6.94
N THR A 73 -3.25 -6.44 6.67
CA THR A 73 -2.38 -5.47 5.99
C THR A 73 -2.85 -5.20 4.56
N LEU A 74 -3.19 -6.23 3.80
CA LEU A 74 -3.64 -6.09 2.42
C LEU A 74 -4.99 -5.36 2.33
N ARG A 75 -5.95 -5.68 3.20
CA ARG A 75 -7.23 -4.92 3.28
C ARG A 75 -7.02 -3.45 3.60
N MET A 76 -6.09 -3.14 4.52
CA MET A 76 -5.75 -1.75 4.82
C MET A 76 -5.18 -1.05 3.59
N MET A 77 -4.24 -1.69 2.88
CA MET A 77 -3.63 -1.15 1.65
C MET A 77 -4.63 -1.02 0.49
N GLU A 78 -5.55 -1.97 0.35
CA GLU A 78 -6.65 -1.96 -0.62
C GLU A 78 -7.60 -0.78 -0.35
N GLY A 79 -7.89 -0.49 0.92
CA GLY A 79 -8.66 0.70 1.31
C GLY A 79 -8.02 2.03 0.87
N TYR A 80 -6.69 2.04 0.67
CA TYR A 80 -5.96 3.16 0.10
C TYR A 80 -5.76 3.06 -1.42
N GLY A 81 -6.19 1.98 -2.08
CA GLY A 81 -5.98 1.75 -3.51
C GLY A 81 -4.52 1.42 -3.87
N LEU A 82 -3.75 0.88 -2.94
CA LEU A 82 -2.34 0.47 -3.17
C LEU A 82 -2.22 -0.94 -3.76
N VAL A 83 -3.22 -1.79 -3.52
CA VAL A 83 -3.28 -3.20 -3.94
C VAL A 83 -4.72 -3.56 -4.32
N ASP A 84 -4.86 -4.51 -5.25
CA ASP A 84 -6.11 -5.00 -5.83
C ASP A 84 -6.10 -6.55 -5.87
#